data_AF-A0A7I9Z7G3-F1
#
_entry.id   AF-A0A7I9Z7G3-F1
#
_cell.length_a   1.000
_cell.length_b   1.000
_cell.length_c   1.000
_cell.angle_alpha   90.00
_cell.angle_beta   90.00
_cell.angle_gamma   90.00
#
_symmetry.space_group_name_H-M   'P 1'
#
loop_
_entity.id
_entity.type
_entity.pdbx_description
1 polymer ?
#
loop_
_entity_poly.entity_id
_entity_poly.type
_entity_poly.pdbx_seq_one_letter_code
_entity_poly.pdbx_strand_id
1 'polypeptide(L)'
;MGIDVTVLRVFTDADGNFGNPLGVVDAGQLRVADRQRVATQLGYSETVFVDLPAAGSATAHATIYTPRTELPFAGHPTVGASWWLRENGSPINTLQIPAGIVQVGYDAQHTRISARGVGARVRAARIRFARRCSRRRPDGFSR
;
A
#
# COMPACT_ATOMS: atom_id res chain seq x y z
N MET A 1 -12.89 -17.16 -7.59
CA MET A 1 -12.24 -16.72 -6.34
C MET A 1 -11.94 -15.24 -6.50
N GLY A 2 -12.77 -14.38 -5.91
CA GLY A 2 -12.58 -12.92 -5.97
C GLY A 2 -11.38 -12.47 -5.15
N ILE A 3 -10.76 -11.36 -5.53
CA ILE A 3 -9.73 -10.70 -4.75
C ILE A 3 -10.36 -9.63 -3.86
N ASP A 4 -9.92 -9.57 -2.60
CA ASP A 4 -10.33 -8.52 -1.67
C ASP A 4 -9.41 -7.31 -1.83
N VAL A 5 -9.98 -6.19 -2.27
CA VAL A 5 -9.27 -4.93 -2.44
C VAL A 5 -9.72 -3.96 -1.36
N THR A 6 -8.76 -3.48 -0.58
CA THR A 6 -8.96 -2.36 0.33
C THR A 6 -8.61 -1.07 -0.42
N VAL A 7 -9.60 -0.20 -0.59
CA VAL A 7 -9.37 1.14 -1.15
C VAL A 7 -9.07 2.08 0.00
N LEU A 8 -7.98 2.83 -0.12
CA LEU A 8 -7.58 3.89 0.79
C LEU A 8 -7.63 5.24 0.08
N ARG A 9 -7.70 6.31 0.87
CA ARG A 9 -7.51 7.69 0.42
C ARG A 9 -6.41 8.27 1.28
N VAL A 10 -5.25 8.52 0.69
CA VAL A 10 -4.01 8.88 1.40
C VAL A 10 -3.82 10.39 1.38
N PHE A 11 -3.40 10.98 2.51
CA PHE A 11 -3.22 12.44 2.71
C PHE A 11 -4.52 13.24 2.73
N THR A 12 -5.53 12.74 3.44
CA THR A 12 -6.74 13.52 3.73
C THR A 12 -6.48 14.60 4.78
N ASP A 13 -7.38 15.59 4.83
CA ASP A 13 -7.51 16.47 5.99
C ASP A 13 -8.19 15.76 7.19
N ALA A 14 -8.55 16.53 8.22
CA ALA A 14 -9.19 16.01 9.43
C ALA A 14 -10.64 15.54 9.21
N ASP A 15 -11.33 16.13 8.22
CA ASP A 15 -12.71 15.77 7.87
C ASP A 15 -12.78 14.62 6.85
N GLY A 16 -11.61 14.15 6.39
CA GLY A 16 -11.49 13.06 5.42
C GLY A 16 -11.64 13.50 3.96
N ASN A 17 -11.58 14.81 3.69
CA ASN A 17 -11.61 15.36 2.35
C ASN A 17 -10.23 15.28 1.68
N PHE A 18 -10.22 15.45 0.34
CA PHE A 18 -9.02 15.42 -0.50
C PHE A 18 -8.29 14.06 -0.54
N GLY A 19 -6.98 14.05 -0.79
CA GLY A 19 -6.15 12.85 -0.79
C GLY A 19 -6.22 12.00 -2.05
N ASN A 20 -5.24 11.09 -2.16
CA ASN A 20 -4.99 10.25 -3.32
C ASN A 20 -5.58 8.85 -3.13
N PRO A 21 -6.46 8.36 -4.02
CA PRO A 21 -6.96 6.99 -3.98
C PRO A 21 -5.83 5.99 -4.18
N LEU A 22 -5.83 4.92 -3.39
CA LEU A 22 -4.85 3.84 -3.44
C LEU A 22 -5.55 2.49 -3.32
N GLY A 23 -5.28 1.57 -4.25
CA GLY A 23 -5.65 0.18 -4.08
C GLY A 23 -4.62 -0.55 -3.20
N VAL A 24 -5.06 -1.27 -2.18
CA VAL A 24 -4.21 -2.12 -1.33
C VAL A 24 -4.75 -3.55 -1.37
N VAL A 25 -3.88 -4.48 -1.73
CA VAL A 25 -4.20 -5.90 -1.89
C VAL A 25 -3.21 -6.73 -1.07
N ASP A 26 -3.70 -7.75 -0.37
CA ASP A 26 -2.84 -8.77 0.20
C ASP A 26 -2.23 -9.59 -0.94
N ALA A 27 -0.92 -9.54 -1.03
CA ALA A 27 -0.13 -10.16 -2.06
C ALA A 27 -0.26 -11.69 -2.09
N GLY A 28 -0.61 -12.32 -0.96
CA GLY A 28 -0.83 -13.77 -0.86
C GLY A 28 -2.06 -14.28 -1.60
N GLN A 29 -2.98 -13.39 -2.01
CA GLN A 29 -4.17 -13.76 -2.77
C GLN A 29 -3.89 -14.03 -4.25
N LEU A 30 -2.71 -13.66 -4.76
CA LEU A 30 -2.39 -13.62 -6.18
C LEU A 30 -0.94 -14.02 -6.48
N ARG A 31 -0.70 -14.63 -7.64
CA ARG A 31 0.67 -14.82 -8.13
C ARG A 31 1.26 -13.50 -8.61
N VAL A 32 2.58 -13.35 -8.51
CA VAL A 32 3.31 -12.14 -8.97
C VAL A 32 2.98 -11.80 -10.43
N ALA A 33 2.91 -12.82 -11.30
CA ALA A 33 2.59 -12.64 -12.73
C ALA A 33 1.21 -12.00 -12.99
N ASP A 34 0.27 -12.13 -12.06
CA ASP A 34 -1.10 -11.61 -12.22
C ASP A 34 -1.26 -10.17 -11.68
N ARG A 35 -0.29 -9.67 -10.88
CA ARG A 35 -0.37 -8.37 -10.19
C ARG A 35 -0.53 -7.19 -11.15
N GLN A 36 0.22 -7.16 -12.25
CA GLN A 36 0.10 -6.09 -13.25
C GLN A 36 -1.28 -6.05 -13.90
N ARG A 37 -1.81 -7.22 -14.32
CA ARG A 37 -3.15 -7.33 -14.90
C ARG A 37 -4.22 -6.84 -13.93
N VAL A 38 -4.11 -7.22 -12.66
CA VAL A 38 -5.02 -6.76 -11.60
C VAL A 38 -4.92 -5.24 -11.42
N ALA A 39 -3.72 -4.67 -11.34
CA ALA A 39 -3.54 -3.21 -11.22
C ALA A 39 -4.19 -2.47 -12.41
N THR A 40 -4.03 -2.98 -13.63
CA THR A 40 -4.69 -2.43 -14.83
C THR A 40 -6.22 -2.46 -14.71
N GLN A 41 -6.78 -3.59 -14.27
CA GLN A 41 -8.23 -3.76 -14.14
C GLN A 41 -8.85 -2.94 -12.99
N LEU A 42 -8.10 -2.72 -11.91
CA LEU A 42 -8.54 -1.89 -10.79
C LEU A 42 -8.59 -0.40 -11.17
N GLY A 43 -7.65 0.05 -12.02
CA GLY A 43 -7.68 1.39 -12.60
C GLY A 43 -7.37 2.52 -11.61
N TYR A 44 -6.84 2.22 -10.43
CA TYR A 44 -6.28 3.22 -9.53
C TYR A 44 -4.95 3.74 -10.09
N SER A 45 -4.58 4.98 -9.74
CA SER A 45 -3.28 5.56 -10.09
C SER A 45 -2.14 4.62 -9.68
N GLU A 46 -2.25 4.04 -8.49
CA GLU A 46 -1.37 3.01 -7.97
C GLU A 46 -2.17 1.94 -7.22
N THR A 47 -1.69 0.70 -7.33
CA THR A 47 -2.10 -0.44 -6.51
C THR A 47 -0.86 -1.00 -5.83
N VAL A 48 -0.93 -1.15 -4.51
CA VAL A 48 0.10 -1.75 -3.67
C VAL A 48 -0.29 -3.19 -3.36
N PHE A 49 0.66 -4.11 -3.55
CA PHE A 49 0.54 -5.50 -3.11
C PHE A 49 1.47 -5.69 -1.93
N VAL A 50 0.91 -6.06 -0.78
CA VAL A 50 1.64 -6.18 0.49
C VAL A 50 1.77 -7.65 0.84
N ASP A 51 3.00 -8.13 1.01
CA ASP A 51 3.28 -9.43 1.60
C ASP A 51 3.18 -9.26 3.13
N LEU A 52 2.16 -9.89 3.73
CA LEU A 52 1.89 -9.76 5.16
C LEU A 52 3.10 -10.24 5.99
N PRO A 53 3.48 -9.50 7.04
CA PRO A 53 4.58 -9.91 7.90
C PRO A 53 4.21 -11.21 8.64
N ALA A 54 5.22 -12.05 8.88
CA ALA A 54 5.07 -13.17 9.81
C ALA A 54 4.71 -12.66 11.22
N ALA A 55 4.04 -13.49 12.03
CA ALA A 55 3.68 -13.13 13.39
C ALA A 55 4.91 -12.67 14.20
N GLY A 56 4.83 -11.47 14.78
CA GLY A 56 5.93 -10.85 15.53
C GLY A 56 7.02 -10.17 14.68
N SER A 57 6.96 -10.24 13.34
CA SER A 57 7.87 -9.51 12.46
C SER A 57 7.49 -8.03 12.39
N ALA A 58 8.49 -7.16 12.56
CA ALA A 58 8.35 -5.73 12.30
C ALA A 58 8.72 -5.32 10.87
N THR A 59 8.94 -6.30 9.98
CA THR A 59 9.29 -6.09 8.57
C THR A 59 8.26 -6.74 7.65
N ALA A 60 7.78 -5.99 6.67
CA ALA A 60 6.96 -6.48 5.57
C ALA A 60 7.57 -6.10 4.21
N HIS A 61 7.05 -6.69 3.14
CA HIS A 61 7.44 -6.37 1.77
C HIS A 61 6.25 -5.82 1.00
N ALA A 62 6.50 -4.92 0.06
CA ALA A 62 5.46 -4.44 -0.84
C ALA A 62 6.00 -4.16 -2.23
N THR A 63 5.13 -4.34 -3.22
CA THR A 63 5.35 -3.95 -4.62
C THR A 63 4.28 -2.98 -5.06
N ILE A 64 4.63 -2.03 -5.93
CA ILE A 64 3.76 -0.92 -6.32
C ILE A 64 3.58 -0.97 -7.82
N TYR A 65 2.34 -0.97 -8.28
CA TYR A 65 2.01 -0.99 -9.71
C TYR A 65 1.14 0.18 -10.07
N THR A 66 1.46 0.84 -11.17
CA THR A 66 0.48 1.62 -11.94
C THR A 66 -0.30 0.67 -12.85
N PRO A 67 -1.37 1.13 -13.53
CA PRO A 67 -2.04 0.34 -14.56
C PRO A 67 -1.13 -0.12 -15.72
N ARG A 68 0.08 0.42 -15.86
CA ARG A 68 0.98 0.16 -16.99
C ARG A 68 2.29 -0.52 -16.62
N THR A 69 2.81 -0.28 -15.42
CA THR A 69 4.13 -0.77 -15.01
C THR A 69 4.26 -0.85 -13.50
N GLU A 70 5.18 -1.69 -13.03
CA GLU A 70 5.73 -1.66 -11.68
C GLU A 70 6.53 -0.38 -11.46
N LEU A 71 6.44 0.18 -10.25
CA LEU A 71 7.25 1.28 -9.76
C LEU A 71 8.16 0.75 -8.64
N PRO A 72 9.46 1.09 -8.66
CA PRO A 72 10.36 0.68 -7.60
C PRO A 72 10.05 1.40 -6.28
N PHE A 73 9.46 2.59 -6.34
CA PHE A 73 9.01 3.37 -5.20
C PHE A 73 7.93 4.38 -5.59
N ALA A 74 7.00 4.63 -4.67
CA ALA A 74 6.13 5.79 -4.67
C ALA A 74 5.81 6.18 -3.22
N GLY A 75 5.80 7.48 -2.92
CA GLY A 75 5.63 7.99 -1.56
C GLY A 75 4.29 7.59 -0.94
N HIS A 76 3.18 8.09 -1.48
CA HIS A 76 1.86 7.85 -0.90
C HIS A 76 1.44 6.37 -0.83
N PRO A 77 1.77 5.49 -1.80
CA PRO A 77 1.48 4.06 -1.68
C PRO A 77 2.24 3.40 -0.53
N THR A 78 3.50 3.79 -0.32
CA THR A 78 4.34 3.27 0.78
C THR A 78 3.80 3.69 2.15
N VAL A 79 3.34 4.94 2.30
CA VAL A 79 2.71 5.41 3.55
C VAL A 79 1.36 4.72 3.77
N GLY A 80 0.56 4.57 2.70
CA GLY A 80 -0.74 3.88 2.76
C GLY A 80 -0.62 2.41 3.13
N ALA A 81 0.34 1.68 2.58
CA ALA A 81 0.65 0.29 2.93
C ALA A 81 1.02 0.16 4.42
N SER A 82 1.89 1.04 4.90
CA SER A 82 2.37 1.06 6.29
C SER A 82 1.24 1.35 7.29
N TRP A 83 0.33 2.25 6.93
CA TRP A 83 -0.87 2.53 7.72
C TRP A 83 -1.83 1.33 7.72
N TRP A 84 -2.09 0.74 6.54
CA TRP A 84 -2.98 -0.42 6.41
C TRP A 84 -2.50 -1.61 7.24
N LEU A 85 -1.19 -1.90 7.25
CA LEU A 85 -0.61 -2.95 8.09
C LEU A 85 -0.87 -2.71 9.59
N ARG A 86 -0.67 -1.48 10.08
CA ARG A 86 -0.97 -1.09 11.48
C ARG A 86 -2.45 -1.30 11.81
N GLU A 87 -3.36 -0.86 10.95
CA GLU A 87 -4.81 -0.97 11.19
C GLU A 87 -5.31 -2.41 11.16
N ASN A 88 -4.62 -3.31 10.45
CA ASN A 88 -4.89 -4.75 10.51
C ASN A 88 -4.10 -5.46 11.64
N GLY A 89 -3.58 -4.72 12.62
CA GLY A 89 -2.92 -5.28 13.81
C GLY A 89 -1.51 -5.78 13.60
N SER A 90 -0.88 -5.45 12.47
CA SER A 90 0.50 -5.86 12.11
C SER A 90 1.41 -4.64 11.88
N PRO A 91 1.60 -3.77 12.88
CA PRO A 91 2.46 -2.60 12.72
C PRO A 91 3.90 -3.01 12.41
N ILE A 92 4.53 -2.28 11.48
CA ILE A 92 5.91 -2.53 11.05
C ILE A 92 6.79 -1.31 11.31
N ASN A 93 8.07 -1.53 11.57
CA ASN A 93 9.06 -0.45 11.58
C ASN A 93 9.84 -0.37 10.26
N THR A 94 9.75 -1.40 9.42
CA THR A 94 10.49 -1.52 8.18
C THR A 94 9.59 -2.05 7.07
N LEU A 95 9.54 -1.33 5.95
CA LEU A 95 8.89 -1.77 4.72
C LEU A 95 9.96 -1.92 3.63
N GLN A 96 10.10 -3.13 3.11
CA GLN A 96 10.99 -3.41 1.98
C GLN A 96 10.21 -3.28 0.68
N ILE A 97 10.76 -2.49 -0.24
CA ILE A 97 10.22 -2.26 -1.59
C ILE A 97 11.36 -2.48 -2.61
N PRO A 98 11.07 -2.56 -3.92
CA PRO A 98 12.13 -2.78 -4.90
C PRO A 98 13.22 -1.70 -4.90
N ALA A 99 12.89 -0.45 -4.55
CA ALA A 99 13.89 0.63 -4.41
C ALA A 99 14.74 0.56 -3.12
N GLY A 100 14.48 -0.40 -2.22
CA GLY A 100 15.24 -0.60 -0.99
C GLY A 100 14.41 -0.52 0.30
N ILE A 101 15.08 -0.19 1.39
CA ILE A 101 14.51 -0.24 2.74
C ILE A 101 13.89 1.11 3.12
N VAL A 102 12.63 1.07 3.52
CA VAL A 102 11.90 2.23 4.05
C VAL A 102 11.64 2.05 5.54
N GLN A 103 12.06 3.02 6.34
CA GLN A 103 11.77 3.06 7.77
C GLN A 103 10.39 3.66 8.00
N VAL A 104 9.61 3.05 8.88
CA VAL A 104 8.23 3.42 9.21
C VAL A 104 8.16 3.88 10.67
N GLY A 105 7.48 4.99 10.90
CA GLY A 105 7.19 5.50 12.23
C GLY A 105 5.71 5.86 12.37
N TYR A 106 5.20 5.75 13.57
CA TYR A 106 3.81 6.05 13.90
C TYR A 106 3.74 7.12 15.00
N ASP A 107 2.83 8.06 14.85
CA ASP A 107 2.35 8.90 15.95
C ASP A 107 0.85 8.67 16.17
N ALA A 108 0.28 9.35 17.17
CA ALA A 108 -1.13 9.18 17.55
C ALA A 108 -2.10 9.42 16.37
N GLN A 109 -1.73 10.26 15.41
CA GLN A 109 -2.59 10.68 14.30
C GLN A 109 -2.01 10.36 12.92
N HIS A 110 -0.74 9.95 12.81
CA HIS A 110 -0.06 9.84 11.52
C HIS A 110 0.86 8.63 11.40
N THR A 111 1.04 8.19 10.15
CA THR A 111 2.13 7.32 9.72
C THR A 111 3.17 8.15 8.99
N ARG A 112 4.46 7.95 9.29
CA ARG A 112 5.60 8.54 8.56
C ARG A 112 6.44 7.45 7.95
N ILE A 113 7.07 7.79 6.84
CA ILE A 113 8.12 6.98 6.24
C ILE A 113 9.40 7.79 6.05
N SER A 114 10.53 7.10 6.05
CA SER A 114 11.85 7.61 5.71
C SER A 114 12.58 6.59 4.85
N ALA A 115 12.79 6.89 3.58
CA ALA A 115 13.52 6.02 2.66
C ALA A 115 15.02 6.36 2.70
N ARG A 116 15.88 5.35 2.82
CA ARG A 116 17.33 5.46 2.58
C ARG A 116 17.65 4.78 1.25
N GLY A 117 18.44 5.42 0.40
CA GLY A 117 18.91 4.84 -0.86
C GLY A 117 18.11 5.22 -2.12
N VAL A 118 16.93 5.81 -1.95
CA VAL A 118 16.22 6.49 -3.05
C VAL A 118 16.75 7.92 -3.10
N GLY A 119 17.21 8.42 -4.24
CA GLY A 119 17.73 9.79 -4.40
C GLY A 119 16.75 10.93 -4.01
N ALA A 120 15.57 10.60 -3.48
CA ALA A 120 14.59 11.50 -2.92
C ALA A 120 14.43 11.24 -1.40
N ARG A 121 14.79 12.24 -0.58
CA ARG A 121 14.36 12.28 0.83
C ARG A 121 12.86 12.58 0.86
N VAL A 122 12.01 11.56 0.90
CA VAL A 122 10.57 11.78 1.17
C VAL A 122 10.42 12.13 2.65
N ARG A 123 10.18 13.41 2.92
CA ARG A 123 9.89 13.89 4.27
C ARG A 123 8.45 13.54 4.62
N ALA A 124 8.29 12.61 5.57
CA ALA A 124 7.18 12.54 6.51
C ALA A 124 5.82 13.01 5.95
N ALA A 125 5.19 12.19 5.13
CA ALA A 125 3.85 12.50 4.66
C ALA A 125 2.83 12.06 5.72
N ARG A 126 2.02 13.00 6.21
CA ARG A 126 1.04 12.79 7.27
C ARG A 126 -0.24 12.18 6.69
N ILE A 127 -0.57 10.96 7.06
CA ILE A 127 -1.92 10.39 6.85
C ILE A 127 -2.73 10.70 8.09
N ARG A 128 -3.73 11.60 8.00
CA ARG A 128 -4.73 11.76 9.07
C ARG A 128 -5.79 10.67 9.03
N PHE A 129 -6.14 10.21 7.84
CA PHE A 129 -7.17 9.23 7.64
C PHE A 129 -6.90 8.45 6.35
N ALA A 130 -7.16 7.15 6.36
CA ALA A 130 -7.44 6.40 5.15
C ALA A 130 -8.78 5.69 5.37
N ARG A 131 -9.80 6.05 4.59
CA ARG A 131 -11.08 5.34 4.67
C ARG A 131 -10.95 4.03 3.92
N ARG A 132 -11.17 2.91 4.62
CA ARG A 132 -11.35 1.59 4.01
C ARG A 132 -12.71 1.54 3.31
N CYS A 133 -12.70 1.45 1.99
CA CYS A 133 -13.82 0.92 1.24
C CYS A 133 -13.47 -0.49 0.78
N SER A 134 -14.17 -1.50 1.28
CA SER A 134 -14.07 -2.84 0.72
C SER A 134 -14.81 -2.88 -0.60
N ARG A 135 -14.10 -3.21 -1.68
CA ARG A 135 -14.74 -3.64 -2.93
C ARG A 135 -14.32 -5.08 -3.17
N ARG A 136 -15.27 -6.00 -3.02
CA ARG A 136 -15.14 -7.35 -3.55
C ARG A 136 -15.52 -7.28 -5.04
N ARG A 137 -14.57 -7.54 -5.94
CA ARG A 137 -14.90 -7.67 -7.37
C ARG A 137 -15.53 -9.05 -7.59
N PRO A 138 -16.71 -9.16 -8.23
CA PRO A 138 -17.31 -10.45 -8.59
C PRO A 138 -16.48 -11.14 -9.68
N ASP A 139 -16.56 -12.48 -9.72
CA ASP A 139 -15.69 -13.37 -10.48
C ASP A 139 -15.55 -13.02 -11.98
N GLY A 140 -14.31 -13.07 -12.48
CA GLY A 140 -13.98 -12.85 -13.89
C GLY A 140 -12.61 -13.42 -14.32
N PHE A 141 -11.99 -14.27 -13.49
CA PHE A 141 -10.83 -15.06 -13.87
C PHE A 141 -11.33 -16.37 -14.50
N SER A 142 -11.73 -16.31 -15.77
CA SER A 142 -11.84 -17.49 -16.62
C SER A 142 -10.64 -17.58 -17.54
N ARG A 143 -10.04 -18.78 -17.55
CA ARG A 143 -9.00 -19.38 -18.41
C ARG A 143 -8.14 -18.47 -19.26
#